data_AF-A0A250KX92-F1
#
_entry.id   AF-A0A250KX92-F1
#
_cell.length_a   1.000
_cell.length_b   1.000
_cell.length_c   1.000
_cell.angle_alpha   90.00
_cell.angle_beta   90.00
_cell.angle_gamma   90.00
#
_symmetry.space_group_name_H-M   'P 1'
#
loop_
_entity.id
_entity.type
_entity.pdbx_description
1 polymer ?
#
loop_
_entity_poly.entity_id
_entity_poly.type
_entity_poly.pdbx_seq_one_letter_code
_entity_poly.pdbx_strand_id
1 'polypeptide(L)'
;MNEPIEFDTEHLRLRQWRAADREPFAQLNADPRVMAYFPSPRDPQLCRERDRCRDLCLSLNATREDQKQERRRLLAELFEKETDAWIQPPFFCDYGTNIVLGANIFFNFNCVVLDVAPVTIGSNVLFGPALQICTATHPTQSSGAMRKNPGASRVYGSNKGG
;
A
#
# COMPACT_ATOMS: atom_id res chain seq x y z
N MET A 1 31.62 -27.30 -1.83
CA MET A 1 30.63 -26.20 -1.95
C MET A 1 29.66 -26.62 -3.03
N ASN A 2 28.35 -26.66 -2.76
CA ASN A 2 27.37 -27.01 -3.79
C ASN A 2 27.30 -25.89 -4.83
N GLU A 3 27.11 -26.26 -6.09
CA GLU A 3 26.84 -25.30 -7.15
C GLU A 3 25.53 -24.54 -6.87
N PRO A 4 25.46 -23.22 -7.15
CA PRO A 4 24.25 -22.45 -6.98
C PRO A 4 23.11 -22.99 -7.85
N ILE A 5 21.91 -23.06 -7.29
CA ILE A 5 20.73 -23.49 -8.03
C ILE A 5 20.34 -22.39 -9.03
N GLU A 6 20.37 -22.70 -10.33
CA GLU A 6 19.84 -21.86 -11.41
C GLU A 6 18.93 -22.68 -12.34
N PHE A 7 17.72 -22.18 -12.59
CA PHE A 7 16.75 -22.69 -13.54
C PHE A 7 16.38 -21.58 -14.49
N ASP A 8 16.34 -21.89 -15.78
CA ASP A 8 15.90 -20.97 -16.81
C ASP A 8 14.89 -21.69 -17.70
N THR A 9 13.79 -21.00 -18.01
CA THR A 9 12.71 -21.45 -18.88
C THR A 9 12.33 -20.27 -19.77
N GLU A 10 11.51 -20.50 -20.79
CA GLU A 10 11.04 -19.43 -21.68
C GLU A 10 10.36 -18.27 -20.92
N HIS A 11 9.76 -18.53 -19.76
CA HIS A 11 8.94 -17.55 -19.03
C HIS A 11 9.43 -17.24 -17.61
N LEU A 12 10.42 -17.97 -17.10
CA LEU A 12 10.86 -17.85 -15.72
C LEU A 12 12.34 -18.20 -15.60
N ARG A 13 13.10 -17.29 -14.98
CA ARG A 13 14.43 -17.57 -14.47
C ARG A 13 14.42 -17.53 -12.95
N LEU A 14 14.77 -18.66 -12.33
CA LEU A 14 14.97 -18.78 -10.89
C LEU A 14 16.45 -19.01 -10.62
N ARG A 15 17.11 -18.14 -9.86
CA ARG A 15 18.51 -18.36 -9.45
C ARG A 15 18.72 -18.00 -7.99
N GLN A 16 19.70 -18.64 -7.37
CA GLN A 16 20.14 -18.28 -6.03
C GLN A 16 20.64 -16.82 -5.96
N TRP A 17 20.45 -16.20 -4.80
CA TRP A 17 20.94 -14.86 -4.49
C TRP A 17 22.47 -14.78 -4.55
N ARG A 18 22.97 -13.72 -5.17
CA ARG A 18 24.38 -13.35 -5.28
C ARG A 18 24.64 -12.11 -4.43
N ALA A 19 25.91 -11.87 -4.08
CA ALA A 19 26.28 -10.70 -3.29
C ALA A 19 25.87 -9.37 -3.95
N ALA A 20 25.92 -9.31 -5.29
CA ALA A 20 25.53 -8.14 -6.07
C ALA A 20 24.02 -7.83 -6.02
N ASP A 21 23.16 -8.78 -5.62
CA ASP A 21 21.71 -8.56 -5.53
C ASP A 21 21.32 -7.75 -4.29
N ARG A 22 22.20 -7.66 -3.29
CA ARG A 22 21.92 -7.00 -2.01
C ARG A 22 21.65 -5.52 -2.14
N GLU A 23 22.47 -4.80 -2.90
CA GLU A 23 22.35 -3.34 -3.01
C GLU A 23 21.08 -2.92 -3.76
N PRO A 24 20.74 -3.48 -4.94
CA PRO A 24 19.47 -3.19 -5.60
C PRO A 24 18.25 -3.57 -4.75
N PHE A 25 18.31 -4.70 -4.04
CA PHE A 25 17.23 -5.10 -3.13
C PHE A 25 17.10 -4.15 -1.94
N ALA A 26 18.21 -3.70 -1.36
CA ALA A 26 18.18 -2.71 -0.29
C ALA A 26 17.60 -1.39 -0.78
N GLN A 27 17.99 -0.91 -1.97
CA GLN A 27 17.44 0.31 -2.57
C GLN A 27 15.93 0.21 -2.84
N LEU A 28 15.46 -0.95 -3.32
CA LEU A 28 14.03 -1.21 -3.51
C LEU A 28 13.25 -1.12 -2.18
N ASN A 29 13.86 -1.55 -1.07
CA ASN A 29 13.21 -1.61 0.24
C ASN A 29 13.51 -0.40 1.15
N ALA A 30 14.40 0.50 0.74
CA ALA A 30 14.89 1.61 1.57
C ALA A 30 14.78 2.95 0.84
N ASP A 31 13.62 3.26 0.27
CA ASP A 31 13.38 4.61 -0.26
C ASP A 31 13.40 5.63 0.89
N PRO A 32 14.41 6.53 0.97
CA PRO A 32 14.51 7.49 2.05
C PRO A 32 13.35 8.50 2.05
N ARG A 33 12.63 8.68 0.93
CA ARG A 33 11.44 9.53 0.84
C ARG A 33 10.27 8.91 1.59
N VAL A 34 10.19 7.58 1.64
CA VAL A 34 9.13 6.88 2.39
C VAL A 34 9.29 7.10 3.89
N MET A 35 10.53 7.07 4.40
CA MET A 35 10.82 7.38 5.81
C MET A 35 10.42 8.80 6.23
N ALA A 36 10.30 9.75 5.29
CA ALA A 36 9.80 11.09 5.59
C ALA A 36 8.33 11.08 6.02
N TYR A 37 7.55 10.08 5.59
CA TYR A 37 6.13 9.92 5.91
C TYR A 37 5.87 9.02 7.12
N PHE A 38 6.89 8.41 7.72
CA PHE A 38 6.70 7.48 8.84
C PHE A 38 6.19 8.22 10.09
N PRO A 39 4.92 8.02 10.49
CA PRO A 39 4.35 8.82 11.55
C PRO A 39 4.67 8.27 12.94
N SER A 40 4.39 9.07 13.97
CA SER A 40 4.30 8.57 15.34
C SER A 40 3.16 7.53 15.43
N PRO A 41 3.42 6.28 15.82
CA PRO A 41 2.41 5.21 15.80
C PRO A 41 1.20 5.45 16.71
N ARG A 42 1.29 6.42 17.64
CA ARG A 42 0.29 6.73 18.67
C ARG A 42 -0.33 8.12 18.50
N ASP A 43 -0.12 8.78 17.37
CA ASP A 43 -0.83 10.02 17.10
C ASP A 43 -2.36 9.76 17.10
N PRO A 44 -3.16 10.48 17.93
CA PRO A 44 -4.58 10.21 18.06
C PRO A 44 -5.38 10.38 16.77
N GLN A 45 -4.99 11.31 15.89
CA GLN A 45 -5.65 11.49 14.61
C GLN A 45 -5.37 10.31 13.69
N LEU A 46 -4.10 9.90 13.59
CA LEU A 46 -3.71 8.77 12.75
C LEU A 46 -4.25 7.43 13.26
N CYS A 47 -4.50 7.29 14.57
CA CYS A 47 -5.25 6.16 15.11
C CYS A 47 -6.69 6.16 14.59
N ARG A 48 -7.42 7.28 14.71
CA ARG A 48 -8.80 7.39 14.23
C ARG A 48 -8.94 7.13 12.73
N GLU A 49 -8.00 7.62 11.94
CA GLU A 49 -7.99 7.39 10.48
C GLU A 49 -7.80 5.90 10.15
N ARG A 50 -6.87 5.22 10.82
CA ARG A 50 -6.67 3.76 10.65
C ARG A 50 -7.88 2.95 11.12
N ASP A 51 -8.50 3.35 12.22
CA ASP A 51 -9.67 2.65 12.75
C ASP A 51 -10.85 2.76 11.76
N ARG A 52 -11.11 3.96 11.21
CA ARG A 52 -12.07 4.13 10.11
C ARG A 52 -11.73 3.24 8.90
N CYS A 53 -10.47 3.25 8.47
CA CYS A 53 -10.03 2.46 7.32
C CYS A 53 -10.30 0.95 7.55
N ARG A 54 -9.96 0.45 8.73
CA ARG A 54 -10.20 -0.95 9.12
C ARG A 54 -11.68 -1.31 9.13
N ASP A 55 -12.54 -0.43 9.63
CA ASP A 55 -14.00 -0.66 9.65
C ASP A 55 -14.57 -0.72 8.22
N LEU A 56 -14.09 0.14 7.33
CA LEU A 56 -14.47 0.13 5.91
C LEU A 56 -13.94 -1.10 5.18
N CYS A 57 -12.69 -1.50 5.39
CA CYS A 57 -12.13 -2.74 4.86
C CYS A 57 -12.89 -3.96 5.37
N LEU A 58 -13.21 -4.00 6.68
CA LEU A 58 -14.00 -5.08 7.27
C LEU A 58 -15.38 -5.18 6.60
N SER A 59 -16.06 -4.05 6.42
CA SER A 59 -17.36 -3.97 5.77
C SER A 59 -17.27 -4.44 4.31
N LEU A 60 -16.27 -3.96 3.56
CA LEU A 60 -16.02 -4.39 2.17
C LEU A 60 -15.78 -5.90 2.09
N ASN A 61 -14.96 -6.43 2.99
CA ASN A 61 -14.58 -7.83 3.04
C ASN A 61 -15.74 -8.76 3.42
N ALA A 62 -16.78 -8.23 4.05
CA ALA A 62 -18.01 -8.96 4.37
C ALA A 62 -19.06 -8.92 3.24
N THR A 63 -18.84 -8.18 2.14
CA THR A 63 -19.81 -8.07 1.04
C THR A 63 -19.84 -9.31 0.14
N ARG A 64 -21.04 -9.70 -0.29
CA ARG A 64 -21.29 -10.70 -1.33
C ARG A 64 -21.12 -10.12 -2.73
N GLU A 65 -20.95 -11.00 -3.72
CA GLU A 65 -20.76 -10.61 -5.14
C GLU A 65 -21.93 -9.84 -5.75
N ASP A 66 -23.15 -10.06 -5.28
CA ASP A 66 -24.35 -9.37 -5.76
C ASP A 66 -24.51 -7.95 -5.19
N GLN A 67 -23.77 -7.60 -4.13
CA GLN A 67 -23.86 -6.31 -3.44
C GLN A 67 -23.00 -5.21 -4.09
N LYS A 68 -23.09 -5.07 -5.42
CA LYS A 68 -22.24 -4.16 -6.21
C LYS A 68 -22.35 -2.69 -5.79
N GLN A 69 -23.56 -2.22 -5.50
CA GLN A 69 -23.79 -0.83 -5.09
C GLN A 69 -23.16 -0.53 -3.73
N GLU A 70 -23.23 -1.49 -2.80
CA GLU A 70 -22.62 -1.34 -1.48
C GLU A 70 -21.10 -1.37 -1.58
N ARG A 71 -20.52 -2.27 -2.39
CA ARG A 71 -19.08 -2.26 -2.69
C ARG A 71 -18.63 -0.91 -3.22
N ARG A 72 -19.35 -0.32 -4.19
CA ARG A 72 -19.02 1.00 -4.73
C ARG A 72 -19.08 2.09 -3.64
N ARG A 73 -20.13 2.10 -2.81
CA ARG A 73 -20.25 3.04 -1.68
C ARG A 73 -19.07 2.93 -0.73
N LEU A 74 -18.74 1.71 -0.29
CA LEU A 74 -17.63 1.45 0.64
C LEU A 74 -16.28 1.86 0.06
N LEU A 75 -16.05 1.59 -1.23
CA LEU A 75 -14.81 2.01 -1.91
C LEU A 75 -14.73 3.54 -2.05
N ALA A 76 -15.84 4.21 -2.35
CA ALA A 76 -15.88 5.67 -2.40
C ALA A 76 -15.59 6.29 -1.02
N GLU A 77 -16.10 5.69 0.06
CA GLU A 77 -15.80 6.10 1.43
C GLU A 77 -14.36 5.77 1.84
N LEU A 78 -13.80 4.65 1.37
CA LEU A 78 -12.44 4.21 1.68
C LEU A 78 -11.39 5.13 1.05
N PHE A 79 -11.58 5.51 -0.22
CA PHE A 79 -10.66 6.35 -0.97
C PHE A 79 -11.02 7.84 -0.94
N GLU A 80 -12.10 8.21 -0.26
CA GLU A 80 -12.69 9.57 -0.26
C GLU A 80 -12.95 10.13 -1.67
N LYS A 81 -13.18 9.22 -2.62
CA LYS A 81 -13.36 9.55 -4.03
C LYS A 81 -14.11 8.43 -4.72
N GLU A 82 -15.06 8.80 -5.58
CA GLU A 82 -15.71 7.85 -6.47
C GLU A 82 -14.69 7.09 -7.32
N THR A 83 -14.91 5.78 -7.44
CA THR A 83 -14.04 4.90 -8.22
C THR A 83 -14.85 3.85 -8.97
N ASP A 84 -14.38 3.51 -10.17
CA ASP A 84 -14.83 2.38 -10.96
C ASP A 84 -14.00 1.11 -10.69
N ALA A 85 -13.05 1.17 -9.75
CA ALA A 85 -12.18 0.04 -9.41
C ALA A 85 -12.99 -1.19 -8.99
N TRP A 86 -12.57 -2.34 -9.51
CA TRP A 86 -13.08 -3.63 -9.09
C TRP A 86 -12.09 -4.27 -8.13
N ILE A 87 -12.49 -4.37 -6.86
CA ILE A 87 -11.68 -4.98 -5.81
C ILE A 87 -12.33 -6.27 -5.38
N GLN A 88 -11.62 -7.37 -5.58
CA GLN A 88 -12.05 -8.68 -5.12
C GLN A 88 -11.66 -8.85 -3.65
N PRO A 89 -12.64 -8.94 -2.72
CA PRO A 89 -12.32 -9.07 -1.31
C PRO A 89 -11.71 -10.45 -0.97
N PRO A 90 -10.87 -10.55 0.07
CA PRO A 90 -10.55 -9.46 0.98
C PRO A 90 -9.46 -8.52 0.44
N PHE A 91 -9.56 -7.25 0.82
CA PHE A 91 -8.59 -6.19 0.55
C PHE A 91 -8.23 -5.47 1.86
N PHE A 92 -6.98 -4.99 1.94
CA PHE A 92 -6.46 -4.34 3.13
C PHE A 92 -5.64 -3.10 2.78
N CYS A 93 -5.83 -2.01 3.52
CA CYS A 93 -4.95 -0.85 3.52
C CYS A 93 -4.87 -0.20 4.91
N ASP A 94 -3.92 0.70 5.11
CA ASP A 94 -3.70 1.37 6.39
C ASP A 94 -4.63 2.57 6.57
N TYR A 95 -4.75 3.41 5.54
CA TYR A 95 -5.50 4.67 5.59
C TYR A 95 -6.58 4.77 4.50
N GLY A 96 -6.38 4.17 3.33
CA GLY A 96 -7.25 4.29 2.15
C GLY A 96 -7.11 5.66 1.47
N THR A 97 -7.15 6.74 2.24
CA THR A 97 -7.08 8.14 1.77
C THR A 97 -5.75 8.54 1.12
N ASN A 98 -4.69 7.75 1.27
CA ASN A 98 -3.42 7.99 0.57
C ASN A 98 -3.37 7.31 -0.81
N ILE A 99 -4.39 6.52 -1.16
CA ILE A 99 -4.45 5.77 -2.41
C ILE A 99 -5.26 6.56 -3.45
N VAL A 100 -4.62 6.89 -4.56
CA VAL A 100 -5.26 7.53 -5.72
C VAL A 100 -5.27 6.54 -6.87
N LEU A 101 -6.48 6.21 -7.33
CA LEU A 101 -6.71 5.27 -8.43
C LEU A 101 -7.09 6.00 -9.72
N GLY A 102 -6.52 5.54 -10.84
CA GLY A 102 -7.01 5.82 -12.19
C GLY A 102 -8.29 5.04 -12.52
N ALA A 103 -8.65 4.99 -13.80
CA ALA A 103 -9.82 4.25 -14.28
C ALA A 103 -9.48 2.78 -14.59
N ASN A 104 -10.48 1.91 -14.59
CA ASN A 104 -10.34 0.49 -14.93
C ASN A 104 -9.26 -0.25 -14.12
N ILE A 105 -9.29 -0.12 -12.79
CA ILE A 105 -8.38 -0.84 -11.89
C ILE A 105 -9.02 -2.15 -11.44
N PHE A 106 -8.23 -3.22 -11.40
CA PHE A 106 -8.63 -4.49 -10.82
C PHE A 106 -7.64 -4.93 -9.75
N PHE A 107 -8.14 -5.18 -8.54
CA PHE A 107 -7.42 -5.89 -7.50
C PHE A 107 -8.02 -7.27 -7.32
N ASN A 108 -7.17 -8.30 -7.43
CA ASN A 108 -7.58 -9.68 -7.18
C ASN A 108 -7.55 -9.99 -5.66
N PHE A 109 -7.96 -11.20 -5.28
CA PHE A 109 -8.09 -11.63 -3.88
C PHE A 109 -6.82 -11.34 -3.05
N ASN A 110 -7.01 -10.96 -1.78
CA ASN A 110 -5.95 -10.82 -0.78
C ASN A 110 -4.92 -9.73 -1.08
N CYS A 111 -5.23 -8.72 -1.90
CA CYS A 111 -4.31 -7.61 -2.12
C CYS A 111 -4.18 -6.72 -0.88
N VAL A 112 -2.98 -6.22 -0.65
CA VAL A 112 -2.64 -5.33 0.49
C VAL A 112 -1.94 -4.07 -0.03
N VAL A 113 -2.36 -2.90 0.45
CA VAL A 113 -1.73 -1.61 0.14
C VAL A 113 -1.44 -0.87 1.45
N LEU A 114 -0.21 -0.99 1.95
CA LEU A 114 0.24 -0.27 3.16
C LEU A 114 0.58 1.16 2.78
N ASP A 115 -0.43 2.02 2.74
CA ASP A 115 -0.42 3.41 2.26
C ASP A 115 -0.07 4.42 3.36
N VAL A 116 1.04 4.19 4.09
CA VAL A 116 1.61 5.17 5.02
C VAL A 116 2.07 6.44 4.28
N ALA A 117 2.58 6.29 3.06
CA ALA A 117 2.87 7.38 2.14
C ALA A 117 1.89 7.38 0.94
N PRO A 118 1.82 8.47 0.14
CA PRO A 118 0.95 8.52 -1.03
C PRO A 118 1.22 7.38 -2.03
N VAL A 119 0.16 6.73 -2.50
CA VAL A 119 0.18 5.68 -3.52
C VAL A 119 -0.68 6.13 -4.69
N THR A 120 -0.07 6.32 -5.86
CA THR A 120 -0.79 6.68 -7.09
C THR A 120 -0.70 5.55 -8.10
N ILE A 121 -1.85 5.03 -8.52
CA ILE A 121 -1.96 3.95 -9.52
C ILE A 121 -2.65 4.53 -10.76
N GLY A 122 -2.00 4.42 -11.92
CA GLY A 122 -2.56 4.86 -13.20
C GLY A 122 -3.69 3.95 -13.72
N SER A 123 -4.30 4.29 -14.84
CA SER A 123 -5.45 3.55 -15.39
C SER A 123 -5.07 2.21 -16.06
N ASN A 124 -6.04 1.28 -16.15
CA ASN A 124 -5.92 -0.03 -16.80
C ASN A 124 -4.87 -0.96 -16.15
N VAL A 125 -4.83 -0.99 -14.82
CA VAL A 125 -3.89 -1.81 -14.05
C VAL A 125 -4.62 -3.01 -13.44
N LEU A 126 -4.04 -4.19 -13.62
CA LEU A 126 -4.55 -5.45 -13.06
C LEU A 126 -3.53 -6.01 -12.07
N PHE A 127 -3.93 -6.15 -10.81
CA PHE A 127 -3.10 -6.78 -9.78
C PHE A 127 -3.49 -8.25 -9.62
N GLY A 128 -2.48 -9.13 -9.60
CA GLY A 128 -2.68 -10.55 -9.32
C GLY A 128 -3.05 -10.83 -7.86
N PRO A 129 -3.43 -12.07 -7.52
CA PRO A 129 -3.76 -12.44 -6.15
C PRO A 129 -2.59 -12.21 -5.18
N ALA A 130 -2.90 -11.81 -3.95
CA ALA A 130 -1.95 -11.62 -2.85
C ALA A 130 -0.81 -10.62 -3.12
N LEU A 131 -1.00 -9.70 -4.07
CA LEU A 131 -0.05 -8.64 -4.32
C LEU A 131 -0.01 -7.65 -3.15
N GLN A 132 1.19 -7.20 -2.80
CA GLN A 132 1.40 -6.22 -1.73
C GLN A 132 2.13 -5.00 -2.26
N ILE A 133 1.55 -3.83 -2.03
CA ILE A 133 2.21 -2.53 -2.21
C ILE A 133 2.54 -2.02 -0.81
N CYS A 134 3.82 -1.79 -0.53
CA CYS A 134 4.27 -1.33 0.77
C CYS A 134 4.96 0.02 0.65
N THR A 135 4.38 1.04 1.29
CA THR A 135 5.01 2.34 1.50
C THR A 135 5.37 2.56 2.97
N ALA A 136 5.50 1.49 3.74
CA ALA A 136 6.02 1.53 5.09
C ALA A 136 7.46 1.01 5.08
N THR A 137 8.39 1.79 5.62
CA THR A 137 9.77 1.35 5.83
C THR A 137 10.10 1.44 7.31
N HIS A 138 10.91 0.50 7.82
CA HIS A 138 11.48 0.57 9.15
C HIS A 138 12.95 1.01 9.06
N PRO A 139 13.45 1.83 10.00
CA PRO A 139 14.87 2.14 10.07
C PRO A 139 15.67 0.83 10.16
N THR A 140 16.60 0.62 9.23
CA THR A 140 17.46 -0.57 9.19
C THR A 140 18.59 -0.53 10.23
N GLN A 141 18.75 0.60 10.95
CA GLN A 141 19.70 0.75 12.04
C GLN A 141 18.99 0.75 13.40
N SER A 142 19.37 -0.20 14.26
CA SER A 142 18.96 -0.32 15.66
C SER A 142 19.66 0.69 16.58
N SER A 143 19.96 1.91 16.12
CA SER A 143 20.44 2.97 17.00
C SER A 143 19.22 3.62 17.65
N GLY A 144 19.01 3.30 18.93
CA GLY A 144 17.85 3.69 19.73
C GLY A 144 17.50 5.18 19.66
N ALA A 145 16.60 5.52 18.75
CA ALA A 145 15.60 6.56 18.87
C ALA A 145 14.74 6.47 17.61
N MET A 146 13.45 6.17 17.74
CA MET A 146 12.47 6.66 16.76
C MET A 146 12.61 8.18 16.77
N ARG A 147 13.46 8.73 15.90
CA ARG A 147 13.51 10.16 15.67
C ARG A 147 12.14 10.55 15.15
N LYS A 148 11.34 11.21 16.00
CA LYS A 148 10.17 11.96 15.55
C LYS A 148 10.67 12.83 14.42
N ASN A 149 10.13 12.68 13.22
CA ASN A 149 10.43 13.60 12.15
C ASN A 149 9.42 14.77 12.26
N PRO A 150 9.81 15.94 12.79
CA PRO A 150 8.92 17.08 12.93
C PRO A 150 8.46 17.63 11.55
N GLY A 151 9.07 17.15 10.45
CA GLY A 151 8.69 17.47 9.07
C GLY A 151 7.64 16.54 8.45
N ALA A 152 7.17 15.50 9.15
CA ALA A 152 5.99 14.72 8.72
C ALA A 152 4.68 15.49 8.95
N SER A 153 4.71 16.81 8.79
CA SER A 153 3.51 17.61 8.59
C SER A 153 3.05 17.32 7.17
N ARG A 154 2.06 16.43 7.03
CA ARG A 154 1.32 16.26 5.79
C ARG A 154 0.93 17.67 5.31
N VAL A 155 1.35 18.02 4.09
CA VAL A 155 0.96 19.25 3.40
C VAL A 155 -0.54 19.14 3.15
N TYR A 156 -1.34 19.50 4.16
CA TYR A 156 -2.76 19.80 3.95
C TYR A 156 -2.80 21.12 3.21
N GLY A 157 -2.76 21.04 1.87
CA GLY A 157 -3.19 22.13 1.02
C GLY A 157 -4.66 22.39 1.32
N SER A 158 -4.93 23.42 2.10
CA SER A 158 -6.26 23.98 2.31
C SER A 158 -6.75 24.58 0.98
N ASN A 159 -7.32 23.77 0.10
CA ASN A 159 -8.21 24.30 -0.93
C ASN A 159 -9.63 24.35 -0.37
N LYS A 160 -9.86 25.34 0.48
CA LYS A 160 -11.16 25.98 0.64
C LYS A 160 -11.03 27.41 0.11
N GLY A 161 -11.68 27.71 -1.01
CA GLY A 161 -11.87 29.07 -1.50
C GLY A 161 -11.75 29.19 -3.02
N GLY A 162 -12.87 29.52 -3.67
CA GLY A 162 -12.97 29.82 -5.10
C GLY A 162 -14.28 29.35 -5.69
#